data_AF-A0A9D5NKS8-F1
#
_entry.id   AF-A0A9D5NKS8-F1
#
_cell.length_a   1.000
_cell.length_b   1.000
_cell.length_c   1.000
_cell.angle_alpha   90.00
_cell.angle_beta   90.00
_cell.angle_gamma   90.00
#
_symmetry.space_group_name_H-M   'P 1'
#
loop_
_entity.id
_entity.type
_entity.pdbx_description
1 polymer ?
#
loop_
_entity_poly.entity_id
_entity_poly.type
_entity_poly.pdbx_seq_one_letter_code
_entity_poly.pdbx_strand_id
1 'polypeptide(L)' 'MKITLLSVGKTDKDWVRQGLDIYVSRLKHYIPF' A
#
# COMPACT_ATOMS: atom_id res chain seq x y z
N MET A 1 7.76 -12.38 7.90
CA MET A 1 6.57 -11.90 8.66
C MET A 1 5.47 -11.65 7.65
N LYS A 2 4.24 -12.14 7.87
CA LYS A 2 3.12 -11.96 6.94
C LYS A 2 2.32 -10.72 7.34
N ILE A 3 2.30 -9.68 6.52
CA ILE A 3 1.58 -8.44 6.79
C ILE A 3 0.38 -8.36 5.84
N THR A 4 -0.82 -8.15 6.39
CA THR A 4 -2.05 -8.03 5.59
C THR A 4 -2.77 -6.74 5.96
N LEU A 5 -2.94 -5.85 4.98
CA LEU A 5 -3.67 -4.59 5.14
C LEU A 5 -5.17 -4.84 4.92
N LEU A 6 -5.97 -4.61 5.95
CA LEU A 6 -7.43 -4.59 5.85
C LEU A 6 -7.87 -3.14 5.66
N SER A 7 -8.56 -2.87 4.55
CA SER A 7 -9.12 -1.55 4.25
C SER A 7 -10.59 -1.69 3.89
N VAL A 8 -11.39 -0.67 4.23
CA VAL A 8 -12.82 -0.62 3.95
C VAL A 8 -13.11 0.65 3.14
N GLY A 9 -13.79 0.49 2.00
CA GLY A 9 -14.02 1.58 1.04
C GLY A 9 -12.97 1.67 -0.07
N LYS A 10 -13.15 2.59 -1.01
CA LYS A 10 -12.20 2.86 -2.11
C LYS A 10 -11.43 4.15 -1.81
N THR A 11 -10.16 4.17 -2.16
CA THR A 11 -9.39 5.42 -2.20
C THR A 11 -9.85 6.24 -3.40
N ASP A 12 -10.66 7.27 -3.16
CA ASP A 12 -11.29 8.09 -4.22
C ASP A 12 -10.35 9.07 -4.89
N LYS A 13 -9.26 9.47 -4.23
CA LYS A 13 -8.32 10.47 -4.75
C LYS A 13 -7.12 9.79 -5.43
N ASP A 14 -6.95 10.04 -6.73
CA ASP A 14 -5.87 9.44 -7.53
C ASP A 14 -4.47 9.72 -6.96
N TRP A 15 -4.21 10.94 -6.47
CA TRP A 15 -2.92 11.28 -5.88
C TRP A 15 -2.61 10.48 -4.60
N VAL A 16 -3.64 10.12 -3.83
CA VAL A 16 -3.49 9.28 -2.63
C VAL A 16 -3.11 7.86 -3.03
N ARG A 17 -3.75 7.35 -4.09
CA ARG A 17 -3.46 6.01 -4.63
C ARG A 17 -2.04 5.91 -5.17
N GLN A 18 -1.59 6.91 -5.94
CA GLN A 18 -0.22 6.99 -6.43
C GLN A 18 0.80 7.06 -5.30
N GLY A 19 0.52 7.86 -4.25
CA GLY A 19 1.36 7.90 -3.06
C GLY A 19 1.47 6.53 -2.39
N LEU A 20 0.34 5.85 -2.18
CA LEU A 20 0.28 4.50 -1.61
C LEU A 20 1.12 3.50 -2.40
N ASP A 21 1.03 3.49 -3.73
CA ASP A 21 1.80 2.58 -4.58
C ASP A 21 3.31 2.80 -4.44
N ILE A 22 3.76 4.06 -4.32
CA ILE A 22 5.17 4.40 -4.10
C ILE A 22 5.66 3.87 -2.74
N TYR A 23 4.88 4.05 -1.67
CA TYR A 23 5.26 3.57 -0.34
C TYR A 23 5.26 2.04 -0.28
N VAL A 24 4.26 1.38 -0.87
CA VAL A 24 4.18 -0.08 -0.92
C VAL A 24 5.34 -0.68 -1.72
N SER A 25 5.75 -0.07 -2.84
CA SER A 25 6.88 -0.59 -3.64
C SER A 25 8.19 -0.60 -2.85
N ARG A 26 8.42 0.44 -2.03
CA ARG A 26 9.59 0.52 -1.15
C ARG A 26 9.52 -0.52 -0.03
N LEU A 27 8.32 -0.74 0.53
CA LEU A 27 8.13 -1.68 1.63
C LEU A 27 8.37 -3.14 1.22
N LYS A 28 8.01 -3.51 -0.02
CA LYS A 28 8.19 -4.86 -0.59
C LYS A 28 9.65 -5.32 -0.61
N HIS A 29 10.61 -4.40 -0.64
CA HIS A 29 12.02 -4.76 -0.60
C HIS A 29 12.45 -5.31 0.76
N TYR A 30 11.81 -4.84 1.83
CA TYR A 30 12.19 -5.17 3.20
C TYR A 30 11.29 -6.24 3.83
N ILE A 31 10.04 -6.37 3.36
CA ILE A 31 9.05 -7.25 3.98
C ILE A 31 8.26 -7.98 2.89
N PRO A 32 8.18 -9.32 2.95
CA PRO A 32 7.26 -10.07 2.11
C PRO A 32 5.81 -9.76 2.55
N PHE A 33 5.05 -9.18 1.63
CA PHE A 33 3.66 -8.75 1.81
C PHE A 33 2.69 -9.79 1.26
#